data_AF-A0A7C4UN69-F1
#
_entry.id   AF-A0A7C4UN69-F1
#
_cell.length_a   1.000
_cell.length_b   1.000
_cell.length_c   1.000
_cell.angle_alpha   90.00
_cell.angle_beta   90.00
_cell.angle_gamma   90.00
#
_symmetry.space_group_name_H-M   'P 1'
#
loop_
_entity.id
_entity.type
_entity.pdbx_description
1 polymer ?
#
loop_
_entity_poly.entity_id
_entity_poly.type
_entity_poly.pdbx_seq_one_letter_code
_entity_poly.pdbx_strand_id
1 'polypeptide(L)' 'MFETIDIFLLIFSAVVAFFALYVKDLLASIVLLSAFSFFMCLLWAQLGAVDVAFTEASVG' A
#
# COMPACT_ATOMS: atom_id res chain seq x y z
N MET A 1 14.97 0.85 15.42
CA MET A 1 14.10 2.06 15.43
C MET A 1 13.61 2.36 14.00
N PHE A 2 13.07 1.34 13.33
CA PHE A 2 12.50 1.40 11.97
C PHE A 2 11.21 0.55 11.90
N GLU A 3 11.13 -0.52 12.70
CA GLU A 3 9.98 -1.42 12.85
C GLU A 3 8.62 -0.74 13.10
N THR A 4 8.58 0.39 13.81
CA THR A 4 7.31 1.10 14.07
C THR A 4 6.69 1.64 12.78
N ILE A 5 7.52 2.11 11.84
CA ILE A 5 7.04 2.61 10.54
C ILE A 5 6.55 1.44 9.69
N ASP A 6 7.26 0.31 9.72
CA ASP A 6 6.89 -0.88 8.95
C ASP A 6 5.52 -1.42 9.40
N ILE A 7 5.33 -1.55 10.72
CA ILE A 7 4.05 -1.98 11.31
C ILE A 7 2.94 -0.97 11.00
N PHE A 8 3.23 0.33 11.10
CA PHE A 8 2.25 1.37 10.79
C PHE A 8 1.80 1.31 9.33
N LEU A 9 2.74 1.23 8.37
CA LEU A 9 2.44 1.11 6.94
C LEU A 9 1.67 -0.17 6.62
N LEU A 10 2.02 -1.29 7.26
CA LEU A 10 1.32 -2.57 7.09
C LEU A 10 -0.13 -2.52 7.61
N ILE A 11 -0.35 -1.89 8.77
CA ILE A 11 -1.71 -1.70 9.30
C ILE A 11 -2.51 -0.79 8.36
N PHE A 12 -1.90 0.30 7.88
CA PHE A 12 -2.57 1.24 6.98
C PHE A 12 -2.96 0.58 5.66
N SER A 13 -2.06 -0.21 5.06
CA SER A 13 -2.34 -0.95 3.84
C SER A 13 -3.45 -2.00 4.05
N ALA A 14 -3.44 -2.73 5.16
CA ALA A 14 -4.50 -3.68 5.50
C ALA A 14 -5.88 -3.00 5.64
N VAL A 15 -5.94 -1.83 6.28
CA VAL A 15 -7.18 -1.06 6.43
C VAL A 15 -7.69 -0.58 5.07
N VAL A 16 -6.82 -0.03 4.22
CA VAL A 16 -7.20 0.44 2.89
C VAL A 16 -7.67 -0.72 2.00
N ALA A 17 -6.99 -1.86 2.04
CA ALA A 17 -7.39 -3.07 1.32
C ALA A 17 -8.77 -3.57 1.77
N PHE A 18 -9.04 -3.56 3.09
CA PHE A 18 -10.36 -3.92 3.61
C PHE A 18 -11.46 -3.01 3.04
N PHE A 19 -11.24 -1.69 3.03
CA PHE A 19 -12.22 -0.76 2.47
C PHE A 19 -12.35 -0.89 0.95
N ALA A 20 -11.26 -1.16 0.21
CA ALA A 20 -11.30 -1.36 -1.23
C ALA A 20 -12.23 -2.51 -1.63
N LEU A 21 -12.31 -3.56 -0.80
CA LEU A 21 -13.22 -4.71 -0.98
C LEU A 21 -14.66 -4.43 -0.54
N TYR A 22 -14.86 -3.52 0.41
CA TYR A 22 -16.18 -3.24 0.99
C TYR A 22 -16.97 -2.18 0.21
N VAL A 23 -16.28 -1.22 -0.39
CA VAL A 23 -16.91 -0.12 -1.11
C VAL A 23 -17.58 -0.61 -2.40
N LYS A 24 -18.85 -0.22 -2.59
CA LYS A 24 -19.66 -0.59 -3.76
C LYS A 24 -19.39 0.29 -4.98
N ASP A 25 -18.90 1.50 -4.75
CA ASP A 25 -18.55 2.42 -5.82
C ASP A 25 -17.20 2.02 -6.44
N LEU A 26 -17.22 1.75 -7.75
CA LEU A 26 -16.05 1.20 -8.44
C LEU A 26 -14.91 2.22 -8.52
N LEU A 27 -15.22 3.51 -8.68
CA LEU A 27 -14.21 4.57 -8.72
C LEU A 27 -13.51 4.68 -7.36
N ALA A 28 -14.26 4.72 -6.27
CA ALA A 28 -13.72 4.73 -4.92
C ALA A 28 -12.92 3.46 -4.61
N SER A 29 -13.35 2.28 -5.08
CA SER A 29 -12.59 1.03 -4.94
C SER A 29 -11.24 1.11 -5.66
N ILE A 30 -11.19 1.64 -6.89
CA ILE A 30 -9.93 1.84 -7.64
C ILE A 30 -9.01 2.82 -6.91
N VAL A 31 -9.54 3.95 -6.43
CA VAL A 31 -8.75 4.93 -5.67
C VAL A 31 -8.14 4.31 -4.41
N LEU A 32 -8.90 3.48 -3.69
CA LEU A 32 -8.40 2.75 -2.52
C LEU A 32 -7.34 1.70 -2.92
N LEU A 33 -7.51 1.01 -4.04
CA LEU A 33 -6.52 0.06 -4.54
C LEU A 33 -5.19 0.76 -4.91
N SER A 34 -5.24 1.93 -5.54
CA SER A 34 -4.04 2.74 -5.82
C SER A 34 -3.36 3.23 -4.53
N ALA A 35 -4.15 3.63 -3.53
CA ALA A 35 -3.60 4.00 -2.22
C ALA A 35 -2.93 2.79 -1.53
N PHE A 36 -3.52 1.60 -1.62
CA PHE A 36 -2.92 0.36 -1.11
C PHE A 36 -1.56 0.09 -1.77
N SER A 37 -1.49 0.13 -3.10
CA SER A 37 -0.24 -0.11 -3.83
C SER A 37 0.84 0.92 -3.45
N PHE A 38 0.47 2.20 -3.32
CA PHE A 38 1.38 3.24 -2.86
C PHE A 38 1.96 2.96 -1.46
N PHE A 39 1.13 2.54 -0.49
CA PHE A 39 1.63 2.20 0.85
C PHE A 39 2.52 0.95 0.86
N MET A 40 2.23 -0.03 0.01
CA MET A 40 3.10 -1.20 -0.18
C MET A 40 4.45 -0.80 -0.77
N CYS A 41 4.48 0.08 -1.79
CA CYS A 41 5.71 0.63 -2.34
C CYS A 41 6.57 1.31 -1.26
N LEU A 42 5.97 2.14 -0.40
CA LEU A 42 6.70 2.78 0.71
C LEU A 42 7.25 1.76 1.71
N LEU A 43 6.50 0.70 2.00
CA LEU A 43 6.95 -0.39 2.88
C LEU A 43 8.16 -1.12 2.27
N TRP A 44 8.12 -1.44 0.97
CA TRP A 44 9.25 -2.06 0.28
C TRP A 44 10.50 -1.19 0.29
N ALA A 45 10.34 0.11 0.06
CA ALA A 45 11.44 1.06 0.14
C ALA A 45 12.05 1.09 1.56
N GLN A 46 11.21 1.02 2.59
CA GLN A 46 11.66 1.04 3.98
C GLN A 46 12.38 -0.25 4.40
N LEU A 47 11.96 -1.40 3.87
CA LEU A 47 12.65 -2.68 4.06
C LEU A 47 13.97 -2.79 3.27
N GLY A 48 14.34 -1.76 2.48
CA GLY A 48 15.55 -1.74 1.67
C GLY A 48 15.43 -2.48 0.33
N ALA A 49 14.23 -2.90 -0.06
CA ALA A 49 13.93 -3.58 -1.33
C ALA A 49 13.50 -2.55 -2.40
N VAL A 50 14.46 -1.72 -2.83
CA VAL A 50 14.20 -0.58 -3.74
C VAL A 50 13.74 -1.04 -5.13
N ASP A 51 14.25 -2.18 -5.62
CA ASP A 51 13.84 -2.79 -6.88
C ASP A 51 12.35 -3.15 -6.88
N VAL A 52 11.87 -3.83 -5.83
CA VAL A 52 10.47 -4.19 -5.65
C VAL A 52 9.60 -2.93 -5.52
N ALA A 53 10.05 -1.95 -4.74
CA ALA A 53 9.35 -0.67 -4.57
C ALA A 53 9.13 0.05 -5.91
N PHE A 54 10.16 0.12 -6.76
CA PHE A 54 10.03 0.75 -8.08
C PHE A 54 9.10 -0.01 -9.02
N THR A 55 9.13 -1.35 -8.99
CA THR A 55 8.20 -2.14 -9.81
C THR A 55 6.75 -1.95 -9.37
N GLU A 56 6.51 -1.91 -8.06
CA GLU A 56 5.18 -1.65 -7.49
C GLU A 56 4.69 -0.26 -7.90
N ALA A 57 5.53 0.78 -7.76
CA ALA A 57 5.20 2.15 -8.14
C ALA A 57 4.90 2.34 -9.64
N SER A 58 5.42 1.45 -10.49
CA SER A 58 5.25 1.54 -11.95
C SER A 58 4.05 0.75 -12.46
N VAL A 59 3.65 -0.30 -11.76
CA VAL A 59 2.60 -1.24 -12.18
C VAL A 59 1.28 -1.01 -11.46
N GLY A 60 1.31 -0.61 -10.19
CA GLY A 60 0.13 -0.35 -9.36
C GLY A 60 -0.59 0.95 -9.70
#